data_AF-A0A0G0QLQ0-F1
#
_entry.id   AF-A0A0G0QLQ0-F1
#
_cell.length_a   1.000
_cell.length_b   1.000
_cell.length_c   1.000
_cell.angle_alpha   90.00
_cell.angle_beta   90.00
_cell.angle_gamma   90.00
#
_symmetry.space_group_name_H-M   'P 1'
#
loop_
_entity.id
_entity.type
_entity.pdbx_description
1 polymer ?
#
loop_
_entity_poly.entity_id
_entity_poly.type
_entity_poly.pdbx_seq_one_letter_code
_entity_poly.pdbx_strand_id
1 'polypeptide(L)' 'MTSNTLVGYKKLIAWQLADKLAWEVYLLTDKFPKDEIYGLTSQLRRAVLSVVLNIV' A
#
# COMPACT_ATOMS: atom_id res chain seq x y z
N MET A 1 2.56 1.50 29.69
CA MET A 1 2.57 0.58 28.54
C MET A 1 1.23 0.73 27.84
N THR A 2 1.13 1.58 26.81
CA THR A 2 -0.13 1.76 26.08
C THR A 2 -0.33 0.53 25.19
N SER A 3 -1.34 -0.27 25.52
CA SER A 3 -1.85 -1.32 24.63
C SER A 3 -2.36 -0.64 23.36
N ASN A 4 -1.53 -0.62 22.31
CA ASN A 4 -1.95 -0.16 20.99
C ASN A 4 -2.96 -1.17 20.43
N THR A 5 -4.20 -1.04 20.87
CA THR A 5 -5.30 -1.90 20.41
C THR A 5 -5.67 -1.38 19.03
N LEU A 6 -5.24 -2.08 17.99
CA LEU A 6 -5.69 -1.81 16.61
C LEU A 6 -7.22 -1.77 16.62
N VAL A 7 -7.85 -0.85 15.88
CA VAL A 7 -9.31 -0.67 15.85
C VAL A 7 -9.84 -0.89 14.42
N GLY A 8 -11.02 -1.48 14.29
CA GLY A 8 -11.69 -1.69 13.00
C GLY A 8 -10.91 -2.59 12.04
N TYR A 9 -10.92 -2.24 10.75
CA TYR A 9 -10.22 -2.97 9.69
C TYR A 9 -8.72 -3.14 9.95
N LYS A 10 -8.09 -2.28 10.78
CA LYS A 10 -6.65 -2.35 11.09
C LYS A 10 -6.25 -3.63 11.83
N LYS A 11 -7.21 -4.31 12.48
CA LYS A 11 -7.00 -5.63 13.09
C LYS A 11 -6.88 -6.75 12.06
N LEU A 12 -7.39 -6.56 10.84
CA LEU A 12 -7.41 -7.59 9.82
C LEU A 12 -5.98 -7.81 9.31
N ILE A 13 -5.53 -9.07 9.33
CA ILE A 13 -4.24 -9.47 8.75
C ILE A 13 -4.20 -9.09 7.26
N ALA A 14 -5.31 -9.25 6.54
CA ALA A 14 -5.44 -8.84 5.15
C ALA A 14 -5.12 -7.34 4.95
N TRP A 15 -5.63 -6.47 5.84
CA TRP A 15 -5.34 -5.03 5.78
C TRP A 15 -3.86 -4.75 6.03
N GLN A 16 -3.27 -5.38 7.05
CA GLN A 16 -1.86 -5.19 7.40
C GLN A 16 -0.91 -5.65 6.28
N LEU A 17 -1.24 -6.77 5.62
CA LEU A 17 -0.49 -7.27 4.46
C LEU A 17 -0.65 -6.34 3.25
N ALA A 18 -1.85 -5.84 2.99
CA ALA A 18 -2.11 -4.90 1.90
C ALA A 18 -1.38 -3.56 2.12
N ASP A 19 -1.40 -3.03 3.34
CA ASP A 19 -0.70 -1.79 3.72
C ASP A 19 0.82 -1.95 3.56
N LYS A 20 1.38 -3.07 4.04
CA LYS A 20 2.79 -3.41 3.85
C LYS A 20 3.15 -3.55 2.36
N LEU A 21 2.30 -4.20 1.57
CA LEU A 21 2.51 -4.33 0.13
C LEU A 21 2.50 -2.96 -0.57
N ALA A 22 1.58 -2.06 -0.19
CA ALA A 22 1.53 -0.70 -0.73
C ALA A 22 2.84 0.03 -0.45
N TRP A 23 3.35 -0.04 0.78
CA TRP A 23 4.64 0.52 1.14
C TRP A 23 5.80 -0.02 0.27
N GLU A 24 5.88 -1.34 0.10
CA GLU A 24 6.92 -1.98 -0.73
C GLU A 24 6.83 -1.57 -2.22
N VAL A 25 5.62 -1.46 -2.78
CA VAL A 25 5.40 -1.00 -4.16
C VAL A 25 5.84 0.46 -4.32
N TYR A 26 5.56 1.33 -3.36
CA TYR A 26 6.00 2.73 -3.42
C TYR A 26 7.54 2.81 -3.40
N LEU A 27 8.20 2.09 -2.49
CA LEU A 27 9.67 2.02 -2.42
C LEU A 27 10.31 1.44 -3.69
N LEU A 28 9.70 0.44 -4.31
CA LEU A 28 10.20 -0.16 -5.54
C LEU A 28 10.06 0.81 -6.72
N THR A 29 8.88 1.42 -6.86
CA THR A 29 8.56 2.32 -7.98
C THR A 29 9.30 3.67 -7.89
N ASP A 30 9.78 4.08 -6.72
CA ASP A 30 10.68 5.25 -6.58
C ASP A 30 12.01 5.09 -7.32
N LYS A 31 12.42 3.85 -7.64
CA LYS A 31 13.66 3.55 -8.37
C LYS A 31 13.45 3.48 -9.89
N PHE A 32 12.23 3.64 -10.37
CA PHE A 32 11.94 3.57 -11.80
C PHE A 32 12.44 4.82 -12.54
N PRO A 33 12.72 4.74 -13.85
CA PRO A 33 13.01 5.91 -14.67
C PRO A 33 11.90 6.96 -14.57
N LYS A 34 12.25 8.25 -14.67
CA LYS A 34 11.27 9.35 -14.60
C LYS A 34 10.20 9.25 -15.70
N ASP A 35 10.53 8.66 -16.83
CA ASP A 35 9.59 8.49 -17.95
C ASP A 35 8.45 7.51 -17.61
N GLU A 36 8.60 6.65 -16.59
CA GLU A 36 7.58 5.71 -16.14
C GLU A 36 6.60 6.30 -15.10
N ILE A 37 6.78 7.56 -14.68
CA ILE A 37 5.95 8.20 -13.64
C ILE A 37 4.46 8.09 -13.96
N TYR A 38 4.08 8.38 -15.21
CA TYR A 38 2.69 8.30 -15.68
C TYR A 38 2.33 6.92 -16.24
N GLY A 39 3.35 6.10 -16.58
CA GLY A 39 3.19 4.72 -17.04
C GLY A 39 3.11 3.74 -15.87
N LEU A 40 4.10 2.87 -15.75
CA LEU A 40 4.09 1.74 -14.84
C LEU A 40 3.99 2.17 -13.36
N THR A 41 4.63 3.29 -12.98
CA THR A 41 4.59 3.81 -11.61
C THR A 41 3.17 4.18 -11.19
N SER A 42 2.44 4.93 -12.03
CA SER A 42 1.07 5.34 -11.72
C SER A 42 0.13 4.14 -11.62
N GLN A 43 0.29 3.16 -12.51
CA GLN A 43 -0.58 1.97 -12.56
C GLN A 43 -0.37 1.08 -11.34
N LEU A 44 0.88 0.78 -10.98
CA LEU A 44 1.19 -0.07 -9.82
C LEU A 44 0.74 0.58 -8.51
N ARG A 45 1.01 1.88 -8.32
CA ARG A 45 0.61 2.61 -7.10
C ARG A 45 -0.91 2.66 -6.94
N ARG A 46 -1.65 2.88 -8.03
CA ARG A 46 -3.11 2.88 -8.01
C ARG A 46 -3.68 1.49 -7.75
N ALA A 47 -3.12 0.45 -8.38
CA ALA A 47 -3.56 -0.92 -8.20
C ALA A 47 -3.38 -1.37 -6.74
N VAL A 48 -2.19 -1.17 -6.15
CA VAL A 48 -1.94 -1.59 -4.77
C VAL A 48 -2.77 -0.79 -3.76
N LEU A 49 -2.95 0.51 -3.99
CA LEU A 49 -3.79 1.35 -3.14
C LEU A 49 -5.26 0.91 -3.19
N SER A 50 -5.75 0.47 -4.35
CA SER A 50 -7.11 -0.07 -4.49
C SER A 50 -7.33 -1.28 -3.60
N VAL A 51 -6.33 -2.17 -3.44
CA VAL A 51 -6.43 -3.33 -2.54
C VAL A 51 -6.62 -2.88 -1.09
N VAL A 52 -5.82 -1.92 -0.62
CA VAL A 52 -5.94 -1.38 0.76
C VAL A 52 -7.32 -0.74 0.96
N LEU A 53 -7.76 0.10 0.02
CA LEU A 53 -9.01 0.86 0.12
C LEU A 53 -10.27 -0.01 0.08
N ASN A 54 -10.22 -1.20 -0.53
CA ASN A 54 -11.36 -2.12 -0.53
C ASN A 54 -11.48 -2.95 0.77
N ILE A 55 -10.48 -2.91 1.66
CA ILE A 55 -10.52 -3.61 2.95
C ILE A 55 -10.98 -2.69 4.10
N VAL A 56 -10.79 -1.37 3.92
CA VAL A 56 -11.17 -0.30 4.85
C VAL A 56 -12.69 -0.18 4.97
#